data_AF-A0A435GF95-F1
#
_entry.id   AF-A0A435GF95-F1
#
_cell.length_a   1.000
_cell.length_b   1.000
_cell.length_c   1.000
_cell.angle_alpha   90.00
_cell.angle_beta   90.00
_cell.angle_gamma   90.00
#
_symmetry.space_group_name_H-M   'P 1'
#
loop_
_entity.id
_entity.type
_entity.pdbx_description
1 polymer ?
#
loop_
_entity_poly.entity_id
_entity_poly.type
_entity_poly.pdbx_seq_one_letter_code
_entity_poly.pdbx_strand_id
1 'polypeptide(L)'
;IKYAFPLEKAKALIQVTYETDGSDWKLTVSDNGAGKAAVEAPSGGLGTAIIEALVKQLEAKVEIISDAGGTSVSVTRATFTSRIPRAA
;
A
#
# COMPACT_ATOMS: atom_id res chain seq x y z
N ILE A 1 8.63 0.96 6.05
CA ILE A 1 9.75 1.01 7.03
C ILE A 1 10.85 1.99 6.59
N LYS A 2 11.67 1.68 5.57
CA LYS A 2 12.80 2.52 5.10
C LYS A 2 12.50 4.03 4.98
N TYR A 3 11.34 4.37 4.42
CA TYR A 3 10.92 5.75 4.17
C TYR A 3 9.84 6.25 5.13
N ALA A 4 9.16 5.34 5.84
CA ALA A 4 7.99 5.68 6.66
C ALA A 4 8.39 6.32 8.00
N PHE A 5 9.51 5.88 8.59
CA PHE A 5 9.98 6.34 9.89
C PHE A 5 11.47 6.74 9.79
N PRO A 6 11.79 7.89 9.17
CA PRO A 6 13.16 8.37 9.05
C PRO A 6 13.78 8.75 10.41
N LEU A 7 12.92 9.04 11.39
CA LEU A 7 13.25 9.22 12.81
C LEU A 7 12.47 8.21 13.63
N GLU A 8 12.99 7.86 14.80
CA GLU A 8 12.33 6.95 15.73
C GLU A 8 10.98 7.54 16.19
N LYS A 9 9.92 6.72 16.12
CA LYS A 9 8.55 7.11 16.50
C LYS A 9 8.00 6.10 17.49
N ALA A 10 7.69 6.57 18.70
CA ALA A 10 6.93 5.78 19.66
C ALA A 10 5.57 5.42 19.05
N LYS A 11 5.24 4.12 19.02
CA LYS A 11 4.06 3.55 18.34
C LYS A 11 4.11 3.58 16.80
N ALA A 12 5.29 3.48 16.21
CA ALA A 12 5.44 3.14 14.80
C ALA A 12 4.71 1.83 14.49
N LEU A 13 3.85 1.85 13.48
CA LEU A 13 3.02 0.71 13.08
C LEU A 13 3.14 0.50 11.57
N ILE A 14 3.39 -0.75 11.19
CA ILE A 14 3.12 -1.25 9.84
C ILE A 14 2.02 -2.29 9.99
N GLN A 15 0.91 -2.09 9.29
CA GLN A 15 -0.16 -3.05 9.18
C GLN A 15 -0.12 -3.71 7.82
N VAL A 16 -0.18 -5.04 7.79
CA VAL A 16 -0.32 -5.82 6.57
C VAL A 16 -1.63 -6.59 6.68
N THR A 17 -2.54 -6.36 5.73
CA THR A 17 -3.84 -7.01 5.68
C THR A 17 -3.99 -7.72 4.34
N TYR A 18 -4.51 -8.94 4.35
CA TYR A 18 -4.86 -9.69 3.15
C TYR A 18 -6.32 -10.14 3.26
N GLU A 19 -7.14 -9.68 2.32
CA GLU A 19 -8.56 -10.02 2.21
C GLU A 19 -8.80 -10.85 0.95
N THR A 20 -9.71 -11.81 1.03
CA THR A 20 -10.08 -12.69 -0.09
C THR A 20 -11.60 -12.78 -0.22
N ASP A 21 -12.11 -12.78 -1.45
CA ASP A 21 -13.50 -13.11 -1.81
C ASP A 21 -13.48 -13.97 -3.08
N GLY A 22 -13.64 -15.28 -2.94
CA GLY A 22 -13.49 -16.22 -4.06
C GLY A 22 -12.09 -16.18 -4.68
N SER A 23 -12.01 -15.85 -5.98
CA SER A 23 -10.74 -15.68 -6.71
C SER A 23 -10.10 -14.30 -6.49
N ASP A 24 -10.85 -13.38 -5.90
CA ASP A 24 -10.48 -11.99 -5.78
C ASP A 24 -9.82 -11.76 -4.43
N TRP A 25 -8.92 -10.78 -4.40
CA TRP A 25 -8.18 -10.49 -3.19
C TRP A 25 -7.67 -9.06 -3.18
N LYS A 26 -7.41 -8.58 -1.97
CA LYS A 26 -6.76 -7.30 -1.71
C LYS A 26 -5.68 -7.47 -0.66
N LEU A 27 -4.43 -7.18 -1.05
CA LEU A 27 -3.31 -7.01 -0.15
C LEU A 27 -3.15 -5.53 0.14
N THR A 28 -3.16 -5.14 1.41
CA THR A 28 -2.93 -3.76 1.83
C THR A 28 -1.75 -3.72 2.80
N VAL A 29 -0.83 -2.78 2.56
CA VAL A 29 0.25 -2.44 3.48
C VAL A 29 0.08 -0.98 3.85
N SER A 30 -0.14 -0.71 5.14
CA SER A 30 -0.32 0.63 5.67
C SER A 30 0.73 0.93 6.74
N ASP A 31 1.21 2.16 6.77
CA ASP A 31 2.04 2.69 7.85
C ASP A 31 1.41 3.94 8.45
N ASN A 32 1.74 4.23 9.72
CA ASN A 32 1.40 5.50 10.37
C ASN A 32 2.60 6.47 10.39
N GLY A 33 3.40 6.44 9.32
CA GLY A 33 4.66 7.17 9.18
C GLY A 33 4.50 8.63 8.76
N ALA A 34 5.56 9.17 8.16
CA ALA A 34 5.58 10.55 7.67
C ALA A 34 4.73 10.79 6.40
N GLY A 35 4.34 9.71 5.72
CA GLY A 35 3.68 9.79 4.42
C GLY A 35 4.56 10.34 3.30
N LYS A 36 3.95 10.61 2.15
CA LYS A 36 4.55 11.27 0.99
C LYS A 36 3.66 12.44 0.57
N ALA A 37 4.28 13.60 0.36
CA ALA A 37 3.59 14.68 -0.34
C ALA A 37 3.27 14.23 -1.77
N ALA A 38 2.11 14.65 -2.31
CA ALA A 38 1.54 14.22 -3.59
C ALA A 38 2.42 14.46 -4.85
N VAL A 39 3.65 14.96 -4.68
CA VAL A 39 4.46 15.54 -5.74
C VAL A 39 5.59 14.62 -6.21
N GLU A 40 5.98 13.60 -5.45
CA GLU A 40 6.99 12.64 -5.93
C GLU A 40 6.32 11.39 -6.51
N ALA A 41 6.18 11.38 -7.84
CA ALA A 41 6.06 10.14 -8.60
C ALA A 41 7.16 9.18 -8.10
N PRO A 42 6.88 7.87 -7.94
CA PRO A 42 7.87 6.96 -7.42
C PRO A 42 9.13 7.08 -8.27
N SER A 43 10.24 7.50 -7.66
CA SER A 43 11.55 7.40 -8.30
C SER A 43 11.70 5.93 -8.69
N GLY A 44 11.67 5.66 -10.00
CA GLY A 44 11.50 4.33 -10.59
C GLY A 44 12.65 3.40 -10.20
N GLY A 45 12.54 2.78 -9.03
CA GLY A 45 13.50 1.80 -8.53
C GLY A 45 13.06 0.37 -8.85
N LEU A 46 13.98 -0.57 -8.64
CA LEU A 46 13.74 -2.01 -8.82
C LEU A 46 12.48 -2.50 -8.08
N GLY A 47 12.24 -2.01 -6.86
CA GLY A 47 11.05 -2.36 -6.09
C GLY A 47 9.74 -1.97 -6.81
N THR A 48 9.71 -0.80 -7.44
CA THR A 48 8.56 -0.34 -8.23
C THR A 48 8.37 -1.22 -9.47
N ALA A 49 9.45 -1.53 -10.19
CA ALA A 49 9.39 -2.39 -11.37
C ALA A 49 8.89 -3.81 -11.05
N ILE A 50 9.27 -4.37 -9.89
CA ILE A 50 8.76 -5.66 -9.42
C ILE A 50 7.26 -5.60 -9.15
N ILE A 51 6.79 -4.56 -8.45
CA ILE A 51 5.36 -4.37 -8.17
C ILE A 51 4.58 -4.25 -9.48
N GLU A 52 5.03 -3.42 -10.42
CA GLU A 52 4.39 -3.22 -11.73
C GLU A 52 4.29 -4.54 -12.53
N ALA A 53 5.37 -5.33 -12.54
CA ALA A 53 5.39 -6.62 -13.23
C ALA A 53 4.40 -7.61 -12.59
N LEU A 54 4.37 -7.71 -11.27
CA LEU A 54 3.46 -8.61 -10.55
C LEU A 54 2.00 -8.22 -10.74
N VAL A 55 1.71 -6.92 -10.70
CA VAL A 55 0.36 -6.38 -10.93
C VAL A 55 -0.12 -6.73 -12.32
N LYS A 56 0.73 -6.61 -13.33
CA LYS A 56 0.42 -7.01 -14.71
C LYS A 56 0.19 -8.51 -14.84
N GLN A 57 1.05 -9.34 -14.23
CA GLN A 57 0.94 -10.81 -14.29
C GLN A 57 -0.32 -11.35 -13.60
N LEU A 58 -0.79 -10.66 -12.56
CA LEU A 58 -1.93 -11.08 -11.75
C LEU A 58 -3.24 -10.39 -12.14
N GLU A 59 -3.24 -9.58 -13.21
CA GLU A 59 -4.37 -8.75 -13.64
C GLU A 59 -4.95 -7.90 -12.49
N ALA A 60 -4.05 -7.38 -11.65
CA ALA A 60 -4.38 -6.60 -10.47
C ALA A 60 -4.30 -5.09 -10.76
N LYS A 61 -4.67 -4.30 -9.76
CA LYS A 61 -4.52 -2.83 -9.72
C LYS A 61 -3.78 -2.43 -8.46
N VAL A 62 -2.97 -1.37 -8.55
CA VAL A 62 -2.33 -0.74 -7.39
C VAL A 62 -3.01 0.59 -7.09
N GLU A 63 -3.27 0.84 -5.81
CA GLU A 63 -3.67 2.14 -5.30
C GLU A 63 -2.71 2.56 -4.19
N ILE A 64 -2.29 3.83 -4.21
CA ILE A 64 -1.44 4.43 -3.19
C ILE A 64 -2.16 5.65 -2.66
N ILE A 65 -2.39 5.69 -1.35
CA ILE A 65 -2.97 6.84 -0.65
C ILE A 65 -2.00 7.25 0.45
N SER A 66 -1.63 8.53 0.48
CA SER A 66 -0.61 9.03 1.38
C SER A 66 -0.92 10.45 1.81
N ASP A 67 -0.74 10.71 3.09
CA ASP A 67 -0.92 12.01 3.74
C ASP A 67 0.01 12.12 4.96
N ALA A 68 -0.12 13.20 5.75
CA ALA A 68 0.71 13.41 6.92
C ALA A 68 0.54 12.35 8.04
N GLY A 69 -0.51 11.52 7.97
CA GLY A 69 -0.78 10.41 8.87
C GLY A 69 -0.13 9.09 8.45
N GLY A 70 0.39 8.98 7.22
CA GLY A 70 1.13 7.81 6.76
C GLY A 70 0.89 7.46 5.29
N THR A 71 1.20 6.22 4.93
CA THR A 71 0.99 5.70 3.56
C THR A 71 0.26 4.37 3.60
N SER A 72 -0.71 4.20 2.71
CA SER A 72 -1.37 2.93 2.44
C SER A 72 -1.22 2.57 0.97
N VAL A 73 -0.66 1.39 0.70
CA VAL A 73 -0.57 0.80 -0.63
C VAL A 73 -1.46 -0.42 -0.66
N SER A 74 -2.31 -0.54 -1.68
CA SER A 74 -3.09 -1.75 -1.91
C SER A 74 -2.88 -2.33 -3.30
N VAL A 75 -2.83 -3.65 -3.38
CA VAL A 75 -2.83 -4.42 -4.62
C VAL A 75 -4.10 -5.26 -4.63
N THR A 76 -4.91 -5.10 -5.67
CA THR A 76 -6.25 -5.71 -5.75
C THR A 76 -6.43 -6.44 -7.06
N ARG A 77 -6.77 -7.73 -7.02
CA ARG A 77 -7.24 -8.49 -8.20
C ARG A 77 -8.77 -8.33 -8.30
N ALA A 78 -9.26 -7.81 -9.44
CA ALA A 78 -10.67 -7.45 -9.65
C ALA A 78 -11.57 -8.70 -9.58
N THR A 79 -12.75 -8.72 -8.95
CA THR A 79 -13.82 -7.73 -8.64
C THR A 79 -13.96 -7.31 -7.16
N PHE A 80 -12.91 -7.43 -6.36
CA PHE A 80 -12.99 -7.22 -4.91
C PHE A 80 -13.52 -5.83 -4.50
N THR A 81 -14.63 -5.81 -3.76
CA THR A 81 -15.11 -4.65 -2.99
C THR A 81 -14.82 -4.92 -1.52
N SER A 82 -13.87 -4.17 -0.92
CA SER A 82 -13.49 -4.36 0.49
C SER A 82 -14.67 -4.11 1.43
N ARG A 83 -14.85 -4.99 2.41
CA ARG A 83 -15.88 -4.88 3.45
C ARG A 83 -15.32 -4.40 4.79
N ILE A 84 -14.01 -4.19 4.88
CA ILE A 84 -13.35 -3.70 6.09
C ILE A 84 -13.43 -2.16 6.13
N PRO A 85 -13.97 -1.57 7.21
CA PRO A 85 -13.93 -0.13 7.40
C PRO A 85 -12.49 0.36 7.41
N ARG A 86 -12.23 1.45 6.69
CA ARG A 86 -10.91 2.07 6.66
C ARG A 86 -10.54 2.49 8.08
N ALA A 87 -9.35 2.11 8.54
CA ALA A 87 -8.84 2.57 9.83
C ALA A 87 -8.74 4.11 9.80
N ALA A 88 -9.34 4.75 10.78
CA ALA A 88 -9.37 6.20 10.98
C ALA A 88 -8.09 6.73 11.64
#